data_AF-A0A2I4PEP4-F1
#
_entry.id   AF-A0A2I4PEP4-F1
#
_cell.length_a   1.000
_cell.length_b   1.000
_cell.length_c   1.000
_cell.angle_alpha   90.00
_cell.angle_beta   90.00
_cell.angle_gamma   90.00
#
_symmetry.space_group_name_H-M   'P 1'
#
loop_
_entity.id
_entity.type
_entity.pdbx_description
1 polymer ?
#
loop_
_entity_poly.entity_id
_entity_poly.type
_entity_poly.pdbx_seq_one_letter_code
_entity_poly.pdbx_strand_id
1 'polypeptide(L)'
;MKTKHLKFLNTLKNGNRDQINLILPHHFLFLLSLHLKLATPFSNIKLTDLFGYETPLEQTNNTSSVIFSFTTPKPLFTLNVITLNNPLFPIKMNMPSISSLFLTANWLERELMEMHGFHLHNKEDSRNLMLPYGDASSPLQKIIPSIGLREIFFDSVNDVITSRPTSIQF
;
A
#
# COMPACT_ATOMS: atom_id res chain seq x y z
N MET A 1 2.10 -30.99 -2.27
CA MET A 1 3.14 -30.13 -1.65
C MET A 1 4.27 -29.85 -2.65
N LYS A 2 4.14 -28.80 -3.48
CA LYS A 2 5.28 -28.22 -4.18
C LYS A 2 5.58 -26.89 -3.49
N THR A 3 6.60 -26.86 -2.64
CA THR A 3 7.17 -25.60 -2.16
C THR A 3 7.73 -24.87 -3.38
N LYS A 4 6.94 -23.97 -3.96
CA LYS A 4 7.48 -22.96 -4.89
C LYS A 4 8.51 -22.19 -4.07
N HIS A 5 9.79 -22.49 -4.24
CA HIS A 5 10.85 -21.58 -3.82
C HIS A 5 10.53 -20.25 -4.50
N LEU A 6 10.01 -19.29 -3.74
CA LEU A 6 9.88 -17.91 -4.19
C LEU A 6 11.32 -17.47 -4.47
N LYS A 7 11.69 -17.44 -5.75
CA LYS A 7 12.93 -16.81 -6.16
C LYS A 7 12.85 -15.37 -5.66
N PHE A 8 13.81 -15.02 -4.79
CA PHE A 8 13.96 -13.70 -4.19
C PHE A 8 13.95 -12.57 -5.23
N LEU A 9 14.52 -12.88 -6.40
CA LEU A 9 14.50 -12.04 -7.59
C LEU A 9 13.80 -12.79 -8.72
N ASN A 10 12.68 -12.24 -9.17
CA ASN A 10 12.02 -12.63 -10.40
C ASN A 10 12.12 -11.48 -11.40
N THR A 11 13.03 -11.63 -12.35
CA THR A 11 13.14 -10.72 -13.50
C THR A 11 12.11 -11.14 -14.54
N LEU A 12 11.12 -10.28 -14.79
CA LEU A 12 10.17 -10.45 -15.89
C LEU A 12 10.53 -9.45 -16.99
N LYS A 13 11.02 -9.95 -18.12
CA LYS A 13 11.16 -9.12 -19.32
C LYS A 13 9.83 -9.09 -20.04
N ASN A 14 9.18 -7.94 -20.08
CA ASN A 14 7.95 -7.75 -20.85
C ASN A 14 8.18 -6.63 -21.89
N GLY A 15 8.52 -7.01 -23.11
CA GLY A 15 8.87 -6.08 -24.19
C GLY A 15 10.20 -5.33 -23.96
N ASN A 16 10.25 -4.05 -24.35
CA ASN A 16 11.45 -3.19 -24.25
C ASN A 16 11.75 -2.66 -22.82
N ARG A 17 10.90 -2.97 -21.83
CA ARG A 17 11.07 -2.53 -20.44
C ARG A 17 11.42 -3.72 -19.56
N ASP A 18 12.57 -3.64 -18.90
CA ASP A 18 12.96 -4.64 -17.92
C ASP A 18 12.19 -4.37 -16.61
N GLN A 19 11.33 -5.33 -16.22
CA GLN A 19 10.63 -5.30 -14.94
C GLN A 19 11.30 -6.27 -13.97
N ILE A 20 11.78 -5.76 -12.84
CA ILE A 20 12.44 -6.56 -11.81
C ILE A 20 11.52 -6.60 -10.61
N ASN A 21 11.03 -7.79 -10.26
CA ASN A 21 10.24 -7.99 -9.06
C ASN A 21 11.13 -8.57 -7.97
N LEU A 22 11.24 -7.84 -6.88
CA LEU A 22 12.08 -8.16 -5.74
C LEU A 22 11.18 -8.37 -4.52
N ILE A 23 11.24 -9.56 -3.93
CA ILE A 23 10.40 -9.93 -2.78
C ILE A 23 11.24 -9.80 -1.50
N LEU A 24 10.80 -8.98 -0.56
CA LEU A 24 11.51 -8.71 0.70
C LEU A 24 10.61 -8.82 1.92
N PRO A 25 11.16 -9.11 3.11
CA PRO A 25 10.47 -8.83 4.36
C PRO A 25 10.51 -7.33 4.67
N HIS A 26 9.51 -6.85 5.41
CA HIS A 26 9.31 -5.42 5.72
C HIS A 26 10.50 -4.76 6.45
N HIS A 27 11.32 -5.51 7.21
CA HIS A 27 12.45 -4.95 7.97
C HIS A 27 13.57 -4.39 7.06
N PHE A 28 13.82 -5.00 5.89
CA PHE A 28 14.87 -4.57 4.98
C PHE A 28 14.46 -3.44 4.02
N LEU A 29 13.18 -3.05 4.03
CA LEU A 29 12.64 -2.07 3.10
C LEU A 29 13.33 -0.71 3.20
N PHE A 30 13.55 -0.20 4.42
CA PHE A 30 14.21 1.09 4.61
C PHE A 30 15.67 1.06 4.14
N LEU A 31 16.39 -0.03 4.45
CA LEU A 31 17.78 -0.22 4.02
C LEU A 31 17.89 -0.31 2.49
N LEU A 32 17.01 -1.07 1.84
CA LEU A 32 16.98 -1.15 0.38
C LEU A 32 16.67 0.22 -0.21
N SER A 33 15.65 0.92 0.30
CA SER A 33 15.27 2.26 -0.17
C SER A 33 16.43 3.25 -0.04
N LEU A 34 17.17 3.21 1.07
CA LEU A 34 18.37 4.03 1.27
C LEU A 34 19.47 3.66 0.27
N HIS A 35 19.69 2.36 0.03
CA HIS A 35 20.65 1.90 -0.98
C HIS A 35 20.25 2.36 -2.38
N LEU A 36 18.99 2.21 -2.77
CA LEU A 36 18.48 2.66 -4.07
C LEU A 36 18.64 4.18 -4.25
N LYS A 37 18.47 4.95 -3.18
CA LYS A 37 18.63 6.41 -3.22
C LYS A 37 20.09 6.86 -3.36
N LEU A 38 21.02 6.15 -2.72
CA LEU A 38 22.44 6.56 -2.63
C LEU A 38 23.36 5.88 -3.64
N ALA A 39 23.00 4.69 -4.13
CA ALA A 39 23.85 3.94 -5.04
C ALA A 39 23.97 4.64 -6.40
N THR A 40 25.21 4.76 -6.89
CA THR A 40 25.54 5.37 -8.18
C THR A 40 24.76 4.79 -9.38
N PRO A 41 24.51 3.47 -9.52
CA PRO A 41 23.72 2.95 -10.64
C PRO A 41 22.24 3.37 -10.59
N PHE A 42 21.74 3.79 -9.42
CA PHE A 42 20.34 4.12 -9.17
C PHE A 42 20.09 5.61 -8.91
N SER A 43 21.05 6.47 -9.21
CA SER A 43 21.01 7.93 -8.94
C SER A 43 19.72 8.63 -9.38
N ASN A 44 19.09 8.19 -10.48
CA ASN A 44 17.87 8.79 -11.03
C ASN A 44 16.58 8.02 -10.70
N ILE A 45 16.58 7.21 -9.64
CA ILE A 45 15.40 6.45 -9.25
C ILE A 45 14.32 7.35 -8.66
N LYS A 46 13.09 7.11 -9.11
CA LYS A 46 11.89 7.81 -8.64
C LYS A 46 10.90 6.77 -8.13
N LEU A 47 10.33 7.01 -6.96
CA LEU A 47 9.16 6.28 -6.51
C LEU A 47 7.95 6.81 -7.28
N THR A 48 7.33 5.95 -8.08
CA THR A 48 6.15 6.29 -8.88
C THR A 48 4.88 6.03 -8.10
N ASP A 49 4.69 4.79 -7.63
CA ASP A 49 3.46 4.38 -6.99
C ASP A 49 3.72 3.45 -5.80
N LEU A 50 2.70 3.36 -4.95
CA LEU A 50 2.64 2.48 -3.79
C LEU A 50 1.26 1.86 -3.73
N PHE A 51 1.19 0.53 -3.69
CA PHE A 51 -0.09 -0.17 -3.65
C PHE A 51 -0.12 -1.22 -2.55
N GLY A 52 -1.26 -1.30 -1.88
CA GLY A 52 -1.61 -2.38 -0.98
C GLY A 52 -2.36 -3.46 -1.74
N TYR A 53 -1.99 -4.72 -1.54
CA TYR A 53 -2.72 -5.85 -2.08
C TYR A 53 -3.04 -6.84 -0.96
N GLU A 54 -4.32 -7.14 -0.81
CA GLU A 54 -4.81 -8.11 0.17
C GLU A 54 -5.27 -9.38 -0.55
N THR A 55 -4.63 -10.51 -0.24
CA THR A 55 -5.06 -11.82 -0.76
C THR A 55 -6.17 -12.41 0.11
N PRO A 56 -7.30 -12.85 -0.48
CA PRO A 56 -8.34 -13.55 0.27
C PRO A 56 -7.84 -14.90 0.79
N LEU A 57 -8.42 -15.31 1.93
CA LEU A 57 -7.95 -16.29 2.92
C LEU A 57 -7.67 -17.73 2.42
N GLU A 58 -8.08 -18.12 1.22
CA GLU A 58 -8.25 -19.54 0.90
C GLU A 58 -6.97 -20.37 0.64
N GLN A 59 -5.75 -19.79 0.59
CA GLN A 59 -4.57 -20.63 0.25
C GLN A 59 -3.35 -20.56 1.17
N THR A 60 -3.05 -19.45 1.84
CA THR A 60 -2.05 -19.44 2.93
C THR A 60 -2.21 -18.12 3.67
N ASN A 61 -2.48 -18.15 4.97
CA ASN A 61 -1.93 -17.19 5.93
C ASN A 61 -2.07 -15.71 5.49
N ASN A 62 -3.17 -15.00 5.81
CA ASN A 62 -3.43 -13.58 5.46
C ASN A 62 -2.18 -12.75 5.12
N THR A 63 -1.73 -12.80 3.87
CA THR A 63 -0.57 -12.03 3.41
C THR A 63 -1.08 -10.79 2.72
N SER A 64 -1.29 -9.74 3.50
CA SER A 64 -1.31 -8.40 2.95
C SER A 64 0.08 -8.09 2.39
N SER A 65 0.21 -7.79 1.10
CA SER A 65 1.47 -7.37 0.50
C SER A 65 1.39 -5.89 0.14
N VAL A 66 2.54 -5.22 0.22
CA VAL A 66 2.67 -3.83 -0.22
C VAL A 66 3.72 -3.79 -1.31
N ILE A 67 3.40 -3.08 -2.39
CA ILE A 67 4.20 -3.01 -3.61
C ILE A 67 4.67 -1.57 -3.78
N PHE A 68 5.99 -1.38 -3.77
CA PHE A 68 6.63 -0.10 -4.09
C PHE A 68 7.14 -0.17 -5.52
N SER A 69 6.63 0.70 -6.39
CA SER A 69 7.10 0.81 -7.77
C SER A 69 8.15 1.92 -7.88
N PHE A 70 9.38 1.52 -8.15
CA PHE A 70 10.48 2.43 -8.43
C PHE A 70 10.79 2.41 -9.93
N THR A 71 10.93 3.58 -10.53
CA THR A 71 11.26 3.71 -11.95
C THR A 71 12.52 4.54 -12.13
N THR A 72 13.36 4.10 -13.05
CA THR A 72 14.48 4.90 -13.53
C THR A 72 14.24 5.25 -15.00
N PRO A 73 14.40 6.52 -15.39
CA PRO A 73 14.25 6.90 -16.79
C PRO A 73 15.45 6.49 -17.65
N LYS A 74 16.64 6.32 -17.05
CA LYS A 74 17.90 5.99 -17.73
C LYS A 74 18.80 5.13 -16.82
N PRO A 75 19.12 3.86 -17.17
CA PRO A 75 18.43 3.01 -18.14
C PRO A 75 16.95 2.81 -17.78
N LEU A 76 16.12 2.53 -18.78
CA LEU A 76 14.67 2.36 -18.57
C LEU A 76 14.38 0.98 -17.96
N PHE A 77 14.26 0.94 -16.64
CA PHE A 77 13.78 -0.24 -15.92
C PHE A 77 12.81 0.17 -14.80
N THR A 78 11.98 -0.79 -14.40
CA THR A 78 11.05 -0.63 -13.30
C THR A 78 11.33 -1.71 -12.26
N LEU A 79 11.66 -1.31 -11.05
CA LEU A 79 11.89 -2.18 -9.91
C LEU A 79 10.64 -2.16 -9.03
N ASN A 80 9.97 -3.30 -8.92
CA ASN A 80 8.86 -3.48 -8.00
C ASN A 80 9.36 -4.21 -6.76
N VAL A 81 9.32 -3.55 -5.62
CA VAL A 81 9.64 -4.15 -4.33
C VAL A 81 8.34 -4.59 -3.67
N ILE A 82 8.20 -5.90 -3.51
CA ILE A 82 7.02 -6.52 -2.90
C ILE A 82 7.40 -6.91 -1.47
N THR A 83 6.80 -6.25 -0.50
CA THR A 83 6.94 -6.64 0.90
C THR A 83 5.84 -7.60 1.30
N LEU A 84 6.22 -8.74 1.87
CA LEU A 84 5.29 -9.74 2.42
C LEU A 84 5.06 -9.47 3.91
N ASN A 85 3.80 -9.49 4.34
CA ASN A 85 3.43 -9.46 5.75
C ASN A 85 3.41 -10.86 6.37
N ASN A 86 3.72 -10.93 7.66
CA ASN A 86 3.52 -12.12 8.45
C ASN A 86 2.02 -12.30 8.76
N PRO A 87 1.49 -13.52 8.63
CA PRO A 87 0.06 -13.80 8.69
C PRO A 87 -0.56 -13.75 10.08
N LEU A 88 0.27 -13.72 11.13
CA LEU A 88 -0.15 -13.68 12.52
C LEU A 88 -0.74 -12.32 12.92
N PHE A 89 -0.37 -11.23 12.24
CA PHE A 89 -0.88 -9.88 12.50
C PHE A 89 -1.20 -9.16 11.17
N PRO A 90 -2.33 -9.49 10.53
CA PRO A 90 -2.68 -8.94 9.21
C PRO A 90 -2.88 -7.41 9.23
N ILE A 91 -3.31 -6.85 10.36
CA ILE A 91 -3.74 -5.45 10.48
C ILE A 91 -2.64 -4.54 11.06
N LYS A 92 -1.54 -5.11 11.57
CA LYS A 92 -0.48 -4.36 12.25
C LYS A 92 0.88 -4.64 11.61
N MET A 93 0.98 -4.35 10.31
CA MET A 93 2.27 -4.39 9.62
C MET A 93 3.10 -3.21 10.12
N ASN A 94 4.05 -3.46 11.02
CA ASN A 94 4.99 -2.44 11.46
C ASN A 94 6.08 -2.25 10.40
N MET A 95 5.77 -1.47 9.36
CA MET A 95 6.73 -1.11 8.30
C MET A 95 7.30 0.29 8.55
N PRO A 96 8.61 0.51 8.34
CA PRO A 96 9.19 1.86 8.41
C PRO A 96 8.74 2.70 7.21
N SER A 97 8.41 3.97 7.45
CA SER A 97 8.15 4.94 6.39
C SER A 97 9.41 5.22 5.55
N ILE A 98 9.20 5.53 4.28
CA ILE A 98 10.22 5.95 3.31
C ILE A 98 10.11 7.46 3.01
N SER A 99 9.14 8.17 3.62
CA SER A 99 8.90 9.61 3.43
C SER A 99 10.13 10.50 3.57
N SER A 100 11.10 10.14 4.43
CA SER A 100 12.36 10.87 4.60
C SER A 100 13.31 10.76 3.41
N LEU A 101 13.22 9.69 2.61
CA LEU A 101 14.08 9.43 1.46
C LEU A 101 13.43 9.89 0.14
N PHE A 102 12.12 9.70 0.02
CA PHE A 102 11.34 10.05 -1.16
C PHE A 102 10.14 10.91 -0.76
N LEU A 103 10.13 12.17 -1.19
CA LEU A 103 9.02 13.10 -0.90
C LEU A 103 7.68 12.61 -1.48
N THR A 104 7.70 11.89 -2.60
CA THR A 104 6.51 11.29 -3.21
C THR A 104 5.87 10.23 -2.31
N ALA A 105 6.66 9.55 -1.47
CA ALA A 105 6.14 8.58 -0.52
C ALA A 105 5.21 9.24 0.51
N ASN A 106 5.34 10.55 0.77
CA ASN A 106 4.52 11.17 1.81
C ASN A 106 3.01 11.05 1.52
N TRP A 107 2.58 11.32 0.28
CA TRP A 107 1.18 11.20 -0.12
C TRP A 107 0.76 9.74 -0.35
N LEU A 108 1.59 8.99 -1.06
CA LEU A 108 1.36 7.58 -1.37
C LEU A 108 1.17 6.72 -0.12
N GLU A 109 1.97 6.96 0.92
CA GLU A 109 1.84 6.29 2.20
C GLU A 109 0.53 6.65 2.91
N ARG A 110 0.05 7.90 2.80
CA ARG A 110 -1.23 8.29 3.42
C ARG A 110 -2.40 7.60 2.73
N GLU A 111 -2.38 7.54 1.39
CA GLU A 111 -3.37 6.79 0.61
C GLU A 111 -3.37 5.30 1.01
N LEU A 112 -2.19 4.69 1.11
CA LEU A 112 -2.05 3.29 1.55
C LEU A 112 -2.63 3.07 2.95
N MET A 113 -2.30 3.95 3.90
CA MET A 113 -2.77 3.86 5.28
C MET A 113 -4.29 4.02 5.37
N GLU A 114 -4.85 4.97 4.62
CA GLU A 114 -6.27 5.28 4.62
C GLU A 114 -7.10 4.18 3.93
N MET A 115 -6.74 3.82 2.70
CA MET A 115 -7.55 2.93 1.87
C MET A 115 -7.46 1.46 2.27
N HIS A 116 -6.28 1.00 2.71
CA HIS A 116 -6.04 -0.39 3.06
C HIS A 116 -5.91 -0.62 4.58
N GLY A 117 -5.72 0.43 5.37
CA GLY A 117 -5.58 0.31 6.83
C GLY A 117 -4.19 -0.14 7.29
N PHE A 118 -3.17 -0.01 6.45
CA PHE A 118 -1.78 -0.25 6.88
C PHE A 118 -1.32 0.84 7.86
N HIS A 119 -0.39 0.51 8.75
CA HIS A 119 0.21 1.48 9.67
C HIS A 119 1.71 1.58 9.46
N LEU A 120 2.22 2.80 9.29
CA LEU A 120 3.64 3.05 9.02
C LEU A 120 4.28 3.77 10.21
N HIS A 121 5.43 3.25 10.66
CA HIS A 121 6.21 3.85 11.74
C HIS A 121 7.09 4.99 11.21
N ASN A 122 7.36 5.98 12.05
CA ASN A 122 8.22 7.14 11.75
C ASN A 122 7.68 8.06 10.63
N LYS A 123 6.36 8.05 10.38
CA LYS A 123 5.70 9.04 9.54
C LYS A 123 5.22 10.21 10.40
N GLU A 124 5.54 11.45 10.00
CA GLU A 124 5.16 12.65 10.74
C GLU A 124 3.66 12.96 10.65
N ASP A 125 3.04 12.76 9.48
CA ASP A 125 1.63 13.05 9.23
C ASP A 125 0.89 11.80 8.72
N SER A 126 0.04 11.23 9.57
CA SER A 126 -0.75 10.01 9.30
C SER A 126 -2.24 10.29 9.04
N ARG A 127 -2.63 11.56 8.82
CA ARG A 127 -4.04 11.93 8.63
C ARG A 127 -4.61 11.39 7.31
N ASN A 128 -5.90 11.11 7.32
CA ASN A 128 -6.71 10.78 6.14
C ASN A 128 -6.55 11.83 5.03
N LEU A 129 -6.63 11.40 3.76
CA LEU A 129 -6.44 12.22 2.58
C LEU A 129 -7.74 12.36 1.77
N MET A 130 -8.44 11.26 1.53
CA MET A 130 -9.55 11.16 0.57
C MET A 130 -10.91 10.97 1.24
N LEU A 131 -10.95 10.31 2.41
CA LEU A 131 -12.16 9.99 3.15
C LEU A 131 -12.69 11.21 3.91
N PRO A 132 -14.01 11.26 4.14
CA PRO A 132 -14.59 12.31 4.97
C PRO A 132 -14.02 12.31 6.38
N TYR A 133 -13.99 13.48 7.00
CA TYR A 133 -13.50 13.64 8.37
C TYR A 133 -14.29 12.77 9.35
N GLY A 134 -13.55 12.10 10.26
CA GLY A 134 -14.14 11.22 11.26
C GLY A 134 -14.48 9.81 10.73
N ASP A 135 -14.20 9.51 9.47
CA ASP A 135 -14.23 8.13 8.98
C ASP A 135 -12.93 7.39 9.37
N ALA A 136 -13.11 6.20 9.92
CA ALA A 136 -12.02 5.31 10.33
C ALA A 136 -12.06 3.98 9.56
N SER A 137 -12.88 3.89 8.52
CA SER A 137 -12.96 2.73 7.63
C SER A 137 -11.84 2.74 6.59
N SER A 138 -11.56 1.56 6.02
CA SER A 138 -10.52 1.38 5.00
C SER A 138 -11.12 0.68 3.78
N PRO A 139 -11.72 1.42 2.84
CA PRO A 139 -12.66 0.90 1.83
C PRO A 139 -12.10 -0.17 0.89
N LEU A 140 -10.78 -0.24 0.68
CA LEU A 140 -10.16 -1.23 -0.20
C LEU A 140 -9.86 -2.57 0.50
N GLN A 141 -10.18 -2.71 1.79
CA GLN A 141 -10.14 -3.99 2.48
C GLN A 141 -11.19 -4.94 1.91
N LYS A 142 -10.80 -6.20 1.70
CA LYS A 142 -11.67 -7.20 1.05
C LYS A 142 -12.92 -7.59 1.84
N ILE A 143 -12.97 -7.22 3.11
CA ILE A 143 -14.11 -7.47 4.01
C ILE A 143 -15.20 -6.40 3.84
N ILE A 144 -14.86 -5.20 3.35
CA ILE A 144 -15.78 -4.06 3.30
C ILE A 144 -16.69 -4.14 2.07
N PRO A 145 -18.01 -3.88 2.22
CA PRO A 145 -18.93 -3.89 1.10
C PRO A 145 -18.72 -2.69 0.17
N SER A 146 -18.91 -2.90 -1.14
CA SER A 146 -18.73 -1.85 -2.15
C SER A 146 -19.68 -0.65 -2.01
N ILE A 147 -20.83 -0.83 -1.34
CA ILE A 147 -21.83 0.24 -1.11
C ILE A 147 -21.37 1.25 -0.04
N GLY A 148 -20.35 0.89 0.77
CA GLY A 148 -19.94 1.66 1.94
C GLY A 148 -20.73 1.29 3.20
N LEU A 149 -20.41 1.97 4.31
CA LEU A 149 -21.03 1.69 5.63
C LEU A 149 -22.02 2.76 6.07
N ARG A 150 -21.96 3.95 5.46
CA ARG A 150 -22.78 5.10 5.83
C ARG A 150 -23.29 5.82 4.59
N GLU A 151 -24.52 6.31 4.69
CA GLU A 151 -25.18 7.19 3.73
C GLU A 151 -25.40 8.56 4.38
N ILE A 152 -25.45 9.60 3.56
CA ILE A 152 -25.64 10.98 4.00
C ILE A 152 -27.02 11.46 3.56
N PHE A 153 -27.77 12.04 4.50
CA PHE A 153 -29.12 12.58 4.28
C PHE A 153 -29.22 14.01 4.80
N PHE A 154 -29.98 14.85 4.10
CA PHE A 154 -30.37 16.16 4.59
C PHE A 154 -31.61 16.05 5.49
N ASP A 155 -31.50 16.54 6.72
CA ASP A 155 -32.62 16.61 7.66
C ASP A 155 -33.25 18.00 7.58
N SER A 156 -34.46 18.09 7.00
CA SER A 156 -35.17 19.36 6.81
C SER A 156 -35.72 19.97 8.10
N VAL A 157 -35.84 19.19 9.19
CA VAL A 157 -36.34 19.69 10.47
C VAL A 157 -35.26 20.50 11.19
N ASN A 158 -34.03 19.98 11.16
CA ASN A 158 -32.88 20.58 11.83
C ASN A 158 -31.99 21.41 10.89
N ASP A 159 -32.25 21.39 9.58
CA ASP A 159 -31.45 22.03 8.53
C ASP A 159 -29.96 21.59 8.59
N VAL A 160 -29.73 20.30 8.80
CA VAL A 160 -28.40 19.71 9.01
C VAL A 160 -28.21 18.46 8.15
N ILE A 161 -26.97 18.24 7.71
CA ILE A 161 -26.55 17.03 7.02
C ILE A 161 -26.23 15.94 8.06
N THR A 162 -26.96 14.83 8.01
CA THR A 162 -26.82 13.70 8.96
C THR A 162 -26.29 12.45 8.27
N SER A 163 -25.36 11.73 8.91
CA SER A 163 -24.86 10.43 8.44
C SER A 163 -25.58 9.29 9.15
N ARG A 164 -26.13 8.32 8.40
CA ARG A 164 -26.81 7.13 8.93
C ARG A 164 -26.17 5.86 8.35
N PRO A 165 -26.28 4.69 9.02
CA PRO A 165 -25.85 3.43 8.42
C PRO A 165 -26.63 3.16 7.12
N THR A 166 -25.99 2.48 6.16
CA THR A 166 -26.60 2.16 4.86
C THR A 166 -27.89 1.37 5.02
N SER A 167 -28.94 1.82 4.34
CA SER A 167 -30.27 1.20 4.41
C SER A 167 -30.44 0.03 3.43
N ILE A 168 -29.67 0.04 2.34
CA ILE A 168 -29.77 -0.95 1.26
C ILE A 168 -28.85 -2.12 1.59
N GLN A 169 -29.42 -3.18 2.17
CA GLN A 169 -28.82 -4.51 2.21
C GLN A 169 -29.56 -5.39 1.19
N PHE A 170 -28.90 -5.72 0.08
CA PHE A 170 -29.27 -6.86 -0.75
C PHE A 170 -28.43 -8.06 -0.34
#